data_AF-A0A1V9XD20-F1
#
_entry.id   AF-A0A1V9XD20-F1
#
_cell.length_a   1.000
_cell.length_b   1.000
_cell.length_c   1.000
_cell.angle_alpha   90.00
_cell.angle_beta   90.00
_cell.angle_gamma   90.00
#
_symmetry.space_group_name_H-M   'P 1'
#
loop_
_entity.id
_entity.type
_entity.pdbx_description
1 polymer ?
#
loop_
_entity_poly.entity_id
_entity_poly.type
_entity_poly.pdbx_seq_one_letter_code
_entity_poly.pdbx_strand_id
1 'polypeptide(L)'
;MARGGKVIPNNHFRKHWQRRVKTWFDQTQRHKRRAANRVIKARKIAPRPTSVEALQRNVARLKNYRAKLILFPKRAGKPLKGDSTEKEIQLAQQLQGVVMPVKRSVISTEAPRVVTQEEKDFRAYNALRFARHSKRVAGPRAKKAKDEADALEAKK
;
A
#
# COMPACT_ATOMS: atom_id res chain seq x y z
N MET A 1 25.20 -0.87 45.81
CA MET A 1 24.25 -0.11 46.65
C MET A 1 23.89 1.16 45.90
N ALA A 2 22.60 1.47 45.76
CA ALA A 2 22.19 2.78 45.23
C ALA A 2 22.61 3.86 46.25
N ARG A 3 23.29 4.91 45.80
CA ARG A 3 23.60 6.08 46.64
C ARG A 3 22.57 7.17 46.35
N GLY A 4 22.02 7.78 47.41
CA GLY A 4 20.94 8.75 47.33
C GLY A 4 19.57 8.14 46.99
N GLY A 5 18.55 8.98 46.77
CA GLY A 5 17.16 8.59 46.48
C GLY A 5 16.91 8.03 45.07
N LYS A 6 17.89 7.34 44.46
CA LYS A 6 17.73 6.75 43.12
C LYS A 6 17.04 5.40 43.21
N VAL A 7 16.16 5.12 42.25
CA VAL A 7 15.44 3.84 42.12
C VAL A 7 16.43 2.68 41.99
N ILE A 8 16.16 1.60 42.74
CA ILE A 8 16.99 0.40 42.71
C ILE A 8 16.90 -0.26 41.32
N PRO A 9 18.03 -0.45 40.61
CA PRO A 9 18.03 -1.03 39.28
C PRO A 9 17.63 -2.51 39.28
N ASN A 10 16.51 -2.87 38.64
CA ASN A 10 16.15 -4.26 38.34
C ASN A 10 16.78 -4.73 37.02
N ASN A 11 18.12 -4.79 37.01
CA ASN A 11 18.87 -5.13 35.81
C ASN A 11 18.97 -6.65 35.63
N HIS A 12 18.58 -7.13 34.44
CA HIS A 12 18.52 -8.56 34.12
C HIS A 12 19.85 -9.11 33.58
N PHE A 13 20.96 -8.74 34.23
CA PHE A 13 22.34 -9.13 33.86
C PHE A 13 22.93 -10.19 34.81
N ARG A 14 22.10 -10.88 35.60
CA ARG A 14 22.52 -11.85 36.63
C ARG A 14 22.91 -13.23 36.09
N LYS A 15 22.45 -13.59 34.88
CA LYS A 15 22.80 -14.85 34.20
C LYS A 15 23.90 -14.60 33.17
N HIS A 16 24.31 -15.64 32.44
CA HIS A 16 25.32 -15.58 31.36
C HIS A 16 24.82 -14.81 30.11
N TRP A 17 24.38 -13.56 30.27
CA TRP A 17 23.86 -12.70 29.21
C TRP A 17 24.92 -12.39 28.14
N GLN A 18 26.19 -12.31 28.55
CA GLN A 18 27.33 -12.08 27.66
C GLN A 18 27.46 -13.14 26.55
N ARG A 19 27.01 -14.38 26.80
CA ARG A 19 27.02 -15.46 25.78
C ARG A 19 26.00 -15.25 24.65
N ARG A 20 24.98 -14.40 24.85
CA ARG A 20 23.89 -14.15 23.89
C ARG A 20 23.75 -12.67 23.56
N VAL A 21 24.88 -12.00 23.35
CA VAL A 21 24.90 -10.60 22.92
C VAL A 21 24.61 -10.55 21.42
N LYS A 22 23.45 -10.00 21.07
CA LYS A 22 23.12 -9.73 19.68
C LYS A 22 23.90 -8.50 19.21
N THR A 23 24.89 -8.73 18.36
CA THR A 23 25.58 -7.66 17.65
C THR A 23 24.81 -7.26 16.40
N TRP A 24 25.06 -6.04 15.90
CA TRP A 24 24.40 -5.47 14.72
C TRP A 24 25.37 -5.19 13.57
N PHE A 25 26.53 -5.86 13.56
CA PHE A 25 27.53 -5.72 12.48
C PHE A 25 26.96 -6.12 11.11
N ASP A 26 25.96 -7.00 11.06
CA ASP A 26 25.30 -7.44 9.84
C ASP A 26 24.19 -6.50 9.34
N GLN A 27 23.91 -5.38 10.04
CA GLN A 27 22.74 -4.54 9.79
C GLN A 27 22.71 -3.99 8.36
N THR A 28 23.84 -3.49 7.87
CA THR A 28 23.97 -2.94 6.51
C THR A 28 23.72 -4.01 5.44
N GLN A 29 24.30 -5.20 5.61
CA GLN A 29 24.09 -6.33 4.70
C GLN A 29 22.66 -6.85 4.75
N ARG A 30 22.06 -6.89 5.94
CA ARG A 30 20.66 -7.25 6.11
C ARG A 30 19.73 -6.24 5.42
N HIS A 31 20.08 -4.95 5.40
CA HIS A 31 19.33 -3.92 4.66
C HIS A 31 19.42 -4.15 3.15
N LYS A 32 20.61 -4.40 2.61
CA LYS A 32 20.82 -4.76 1.21
C LYS A 32 20.02 -6.01 0.82
N ARG A 33 20.12 -7.08 1.61
CA ARG A 33 19.37 -8.33 1.41
C ARG A 33 17.85 -8.10 1.40
N ARG A 34 17.33 -7.31 2.35
CA ARG A 34 15.90 -6.96 2.37
C ARG A 34 15.48 -6.16 1.14
N ALA A 35 16.31 -5.22 0.68
CA ALA A 35 16.03 -4.47 -0.55
C ALA A 35 15.94 -5.40 -1.77
N ALA A 36 16.91 -6.28 -1.95
CA ALA A 36 16.91 -7.28 -3.03
C ALA A 36 15.67 -8.19 -2.97
N ASN A 37 15.34 -8.72 -1.79
CA ASN A 37 14.17 -9.59 -1.62
C ASN A 37 12.86 -8.85 -1.93
N ARG A 38 12.75 -7.56 -1.60
CA ARG A 38 11.58 -6.75 -1.97
C ARG A 38 11.45 -6.63 -3.49
N VAL A 39 12.55 -6.38 -4.20
CA VAL A 39 12.56 -6.31 -5.67
C VAL A 39 12.15 -7.64 -6.29
N ILE A 40 12.72 -8.76 -5.83
CA ILE A 40 12.38 -10.11 -6.30
C ILE A 40 10.89 -10.40 -6.07
N LYS A 41 10.39 -10.11 -4.86
CA LYS A 41 8.98 -10.31 -4.51
C LYS A 41 8.06 -9.45 -5.37
N ALA A 42 8.41 -8.18 -5.60
CA ALA A 42 7.64 -7.28 -6.46
C ALA A 42 7.57 -7.81 -7.91
N ARG A 43 8.69 -8.29 -8.45
CA ARG A 43 8.75 -8.92 -9.78
C ARG A 43 7.87 -10.17 -9.87
N LYS A 44 7.98 -11.08 -8.89
CA LYS A 44 7.18 -12.32 -8.84
C LYS A 44 5.67 -12.06 -8.78
N ILE A 45 5.29 -10.97 -8.16
CA ILE A 45 3.89 -10.60 -7.92
C ILE A 45 3.32 -9.74 -9.07
N ALA A 46 4.15 -9.23 -9.97
CA ALA A 46 3.69 -8.41 -11.08
C ALA A 46 2.85 -9.24 -12.08
N PRO A 47 1.80 -8.66 -12.70
CA PRO A 47 1.30 -7.31 -12.53
C PRO A 47 0.29 -7.21 -11.37
N ARG A 48 0.66 -6.53 -10.28
CA ARG A 48 -0.32 -6.01 -9.30
C ARG A 48 -0.45 -4.51 -9.52
N PRO A 49 -1.58 -4.09 -10.09
CA PRO A 49 -2.71 -3.68 -9.26
C PRO A 49 -3.93 -4.61 -9.40
N THR A 50 -4.46 -5.13 -8.28
CA THR A 50 -5.67 -5.97 -8.28
C THR A 50 -6.97 -5.17 -8.39
N SER A 51 -6.93 -3.86 -8.14
CA SER A 51 -8.06 -2.95 -8.28
C SER A 51 -7.99 -2.19 -9.61
N VAL A 52 -9.12 -2.12 -10.33
CA VAL A 52 -9.25 -1.37 -11.60
C VAL A 52 -8.86 0.10 -11.46
N GLU A 53 -9.24 0.74 -10.34
CA GLU A 53 -8.90 2.14 -10.05
C GLU A 53 -7.39 2.41 -10.04
N ALA A 54 -6.60 1.48 -9.48
CA ALA A 54 -5.15 1.61 -9.45
C ALA A 54 -4.52 1.35 -10.82
N LEU A 55 -5.09 0.44 -11.62
CA LEU A 55 -4.69 0.24 -13.00
C LEU A 55 -4.92 1.51 -13.83
N GLN A 56 -6.13 2.08 -13.75
CA GLN A 56 -6.49 3.31 -14.45
C GLN A 56 -5.56 4.47 -14.08
N ARG A 57 -5.26 4.67 -12.79
CA ARG A 57 -4.30 5.68 -12.33
C ARG A 57 -2.90 5.49 -12.94
N ASN A 58 -2.40 4.26 -13.00
CA ASN A 58 -1.09 3.97 -13.58
C ASN A 58 -1.06 4.18 -15.10
N VAL A 59 -2.11 3.72 -15.80
CA VAL A 59 -2.24 3.94 -17.24
C VAL A 59 -2.30 5.43 -17.57
N ALA A 60 -3.08 6.22 -16.84
CA ALA A 60 -3.15 7.66 -16.99
C ALA A 60 -1.77 8.31 -16.75
N ARG A 61 -1.05 7.90 -15.70
CA ARG A 61 0.31 8.38 -15.41
C ARG A 61 1.29 8.06 -16.54
N LEU A 62 1.24 6.87 -17.11
CA LEU A 62 2.11 6.46 -18.22
C LEU A 62 1.79 7.24 -19.51
N LYS A 63 0.52 7.48 -19.80
CA LYS A 63 0.11 8.35 -20.92
C LYS A 63 0.65 9.78 -20.74
N ASN A 64 0.51 10.34 -19.54
CA ASN A 64 1.04 11.67 -19.21
C ASN A 64 2.56 11.72 -19.29
N TYR A 65 3.28 10.67 -18.87
CA TYR A 65 4.72 10.58 -19.03
C TYR A 65 5.13 10.58 -20.49
N ARG A 66 4.49 9.71 -21.29
CA ARG A 66 4.79 9.55 -22.72
C ARG A 66 4.57 10.86 -23.48
N ALA A 67 3.53 11.61 -23.16
CA ALA A 67 3.27 12.92 -23.78
C ALA A 67 4.33 13.98 -23.43
N LYS A 68 5.01 13.86 -22.29
CA LYS A 68 6.09 14.78 -21.85
C LYS A 68 7.48 14.31 -22.23
N LEU A 69 7.62 13.08 -22.72
CA LEU A 69 8.90 12.50 -23.07
C LEU A 69 9.33 13.03 -24.43
N ILE A 70 10.40 13.82 -24.45
CA ILE A 70 11.08 14.22 -25.70
C ILE A 70 12.09 13.12 -26.03
N LEU A 71 11.89 12.40 -27.13
CA LEU A 71 12.76 11.30 -27.55
C LEU A 71 13.67 11.78 -28.68
N PHE A 72 14.98 11.78 -28.42
CA PHE A 72 15.97 12.22 -29.39
C PHE A 72 16.23 11.10 -30.42
N PRO A 73 16.28 11.41 -31.72
CA PRO A 73 16.62 10.45 -32.74
C PRO A 73 18.05 9.94 -32.55
N LYS A 74 18.27 8.63 -32.71
CA LYS A 74 19.61 8.03 -32.60
C LYS A 74 20.58 8.59 -33.64
N ARG A 75 20.05 9.05 -34.78
CA ARG A 75 20.79 9.75 -35.84
C ARG A 75 20.00 11.00 -36.20
N ALA A 76 20.56 12.19 -35.96
CA ALA A 76 19.87 13.47 -36.17
C ALA A 76 19.31 13.62 -37.59
N GLY A 77 20.07 13.23 -38.62
CA GLY A 77 19.63 13.29 -40.02
C GLY A 77 18.71 12.16 -40.49
N LYS A 78 18.37 11.19 -39.62
CA LYS A 78 17.44 10.10 -39.93
C LYS A 78 16.49 9.82 -38.75
N PRO A 79 15.56 10.75 -38.43
CA PRO A 79 14.55 10.51 -37.42
C PRO A 79 13.61 9.36 -37.81
N LEU A 80 13.26 8.53 -36.83
CA LEU A 80 12.33 7.41 -36.95
C LEU A 80 10.94 7.79 -36.44
N LYS A 81 9.95 6.94 -36.71
CA LYS A 81 8.59 7.10 -36.19
C LYS A 81 8.59 7.04 -34.67
N GLY A 82 8.31 8.18 -34.04
CA GLY A 82 8.24 8.34 -32.58
C GLY A 82 9.37 9.18 -31.98
N ASP A 83 10.34 9.61 -32.80
CA ASP A 83 11.29 10.64 -32.41
C ASP A 83 10.62 12.02 -32.41
N SER A 84 11.14 12.91 -31.55
CA SER A 84 10.65 14.28 -31.42
C SER A 84 11.11 15.16 -32.57
N THR A 85 10.33 16.21 -32.84
CA THR A 85 10.67 17.20 -33.86
C THR A 85 11.85 18.06 -33.41
N GLU A 86 12.56 18.67 -34.36
CA GLU A 86 13.72 19.53 -34.07
C GLU A 86 13.37 20.70 -33.14
N LYS A 87 12.15 21.24 -33.26
CA LYS A 87 11.63 22.30 -32.37
C LYS A 87 11.43 21.82 -30.93
N GLU A 88 10.90 20.61 -30.74
CA GLU A 88 10.73 20.01 -29.40
C GLU A 88 12.08 19.67 -28.76
N ILE A 89 13.04 19.22 -29.57
CA ILE A 89 14.40 18.94 -29.14
C ILE A 89 15.08 20.21 -28.61
N GLN A 90 14.91 21.36 -29.28
CA GLN A 90 15.46 22.64 -28.82
C GLN A 90 14.85 23.13 -27.50
N LEU A 91 13.59 22.77 -27.24
CA LEU A 91 12.90 23.09 -25.98
C LEU A 91 13.30 22.15 -24.83
N ALA A 92 14.05 21.08 -25.09
CA ALA A 92 14.41 20.11 -24.07
C ALA A 92 15.35 20.73 -23.03
N GLN A 93 14.92 20.72 -21.77
CA GLN A 93 15.70 21.16 -20.62
C GLN A 93 15.80 20.05 -19.59
N GLN A 94 16.91 20.01 -18.85
CA GLN A 94 17.08 19.03 -17.78
C GLN A 94 16.16 19.36 -16.60
N LEU A 95 15.21 18.48 -16.32
CA LEU A 95 14.40 18.56 -15.10
C LEU A 95 15.25 18.13 -13.89
N GLN A 96 15.47 19.04 -12.95
CA GLN A 96 16.11 18.70 -11.67
C GLN A 96 15.08 18.13 -10.68
N GLY A 97 15.43 17.03 -10.00
CA GLY A 97 14.60 16.36 -9.00
C GLY A 97 13.88 15.10 -9.52
N VAL A 98 12.81 14.71 -8.82
CA VAL A 98 12.08 13.46 -9.12
C VAL A 98 11.09 13.69 -10.26
N VAL A 99 11.21 12.93 -11.35
CA VAL A 99 10.31 13.01 -12.50
C VAL A 99 8.87 12.64 -12.09
N MET A 100 7.95 13.61 -12.27
CA MET A 100 6.54 13.51 -11.87
C MET A 100 6.35 12.97 -10.43
N PRO A 101 6.68 13.75 -9.39
CA PRO A 101 6.58 13.28 -8.00
C PRO A 101 5.17 12.74 -7.69
N VAL A 102 5.11 11.59 -7.03
CA VAL A 102 3.83 11.03 -6.58
C VAL A 102 3.34 11.88 -5.42
N LYS A 103 2.37 12.76 -5.69
CA LYS A 103 1.70 13.54 -4.65
C LYS A 103 0.70 12.63 -3.94
N ARG A 104 0.66 12.69 -2.61
CA ARG A 104 -0.48 12.15 -1.87
C ARG A 104 -1.71 12.94 -2.32
N SER A 105 -2.76 12.24 -2.75
CA SER A 105 -4.04 12.87 -3.00
C SER A 105 -4.48 13.54 -1.70
N VAL A 106 -4.69 14.86 -1.75
CA VAL A 106 -5.37 15.56 -0.66
C VAL A 106 -6.77 14.96 -0.61
N ILE A 107 -7.20 14.54 0.59
CA ILE A 107 -8.59 14.11 0.78
C ILE A 107 -9.43 15.36 0.51
N SER A 108 -10.14 15.38 -0.62
CA SER A 108 -11.12 16.43 -0.86
C SER A 108 -12.26 16.18 0.12
N THR A 109 -12.35 17.01 1.16
CA THR A 109 -13.54 17.03 2.00
C THR A 109 -14.69 17.53 1.13
N GLU A 110 -15.83 16.87 1.21
CA GLU A 110 -17.05 17.38 0.61
C GLU A 110 -17.40 18.75 1.22
N ALA A 111 -18.02 19.62 0.41
CA ALA A 111 -18.52 20.88 0.92
C ALA A 111 -19.64 20.62 1.95
N PRO A 112 -19.84 21.48 2.96
CA PRO A 112 -20.93 21.34 3.90
C PRO A 112 -22.27 21.25 3.17
N ARG A 113 -23.04 20.21 3.44
CA ARG A 113 -24.37 19.98 2.87
C ARG A 113 -25.41 19.82 3.97
N VAL A 114 -26.66 20.11 3.65
CA VAL A 114 -27.79 19.91 4.56
C VAL A 114 -27.97 18.40 4.78
N VAL A 115 -28.06 18.00 6.04
CA VAL A 115 -28.24 16.60 6.45
C VAL A 115 -29.61 16.11 6.02
N THR A 116 -29.66 14.99 5.29
CA THR A 116 -30.92 14.41 4.83
C THR A 116 -31.69 13.75 5.98
N GLN A 117 -32.99 13.50 5.81
CA GLN A 117 -33.78 12.84 6.85
C GLN A 117 -33.30 11.40 7.10
N GLU A 118 -32.92 10.68 6.04
CA GLU A 118 -32.36 9.32 6.13
C GLU A 118 -31.08 9.25 6.97
N GLU A 119 -30.20 10.26 6.86
CA GLU A 119 -28.97 10.33 7.64
C GLU A 119 -29.23 10.57 9.13
N LYS A 120 -30.29 11.31 9.47
CA LYS A 120 -30.72 11.52 10.86
C LYS A 120 -31.31 10.25 11.47
N ASP A 121 -32.09 9.52 10.67
CA ASP A 121 -32.74 8.29 11.11
C ASP A 121 -31.76 7.09 11.16
N PHE A 122 -30.60 7.20 10.50
CA PHE A 122 -29.57 6.18 10.49
C PHE A 122 -28.89 5.99 11.85
N ARG A 123 -29.14 4.84 12.49
CA ARG A 123 -28.54 4.46 13.78
C ARG A 123 -27.13 3.87 13.61
N ALA A 124 -26.13 4.73 13.41
CA ALA A 124 -24.74 4.33 13.14
C ALA A 124 -24.14 3.35 14.18
N TYR A 125 -24.36 3.59 15.47
CA TYR A 125 -23.84 2.72 16.54
C TYR A 125 -24.36 1.28 16.41
N ASN A 126 -25.67 1.14 16.18
CA ASN A 126 -26.32 -0.15 16.01
C ASN A 126 -25.82 -0.84 14.74
N ALA A 127 -25.74 -0.12 13.62
CA ALA A 127 -25.24 -0.67 12.35
C ALA A 127 -23.82 -1.26 12.50
N LEU A 128 -22.92 -0.56 13.19
CA LEU A 128 -21.56 -1.06 13.46
C LEU A 128 -21.55 -2.30 14.36
N ARG A 129 -22.38 -2.33 15.41
CA ARG A 129 -22.53 -3.50 16.29
C ARG A 129 -23.08 -4.70 15.53
N PHE A 130 -24.13 -4.51 14.72
CA PHE A 130 -24.70 -5.57 13.89
C PHE A 130 -23.72 -6.08 12.85
N ALA A 131 -22.97 -5.22 12.16
CA ALA A 131 -21.95 -5.64 11.20
C ALA A 131 -20.85 -6.51 11.85
N ARG A 132 -20.35 -6.10 13.03
CA ARG A 132 -19.39 -6.89 13.81
C ARG A 132 -19.98 -8.24 14.23
N HIS A 133 -21.21 -8.23 14.70
CA HIS A 133 -21.91 -9.45 15.11
C HIS A 133 -22.10 -10.40 13.92
N SER A 134 -22.66 -9.91 12.80
CA SER A 134 -22.87 -10.67 11.56
C SER A 134 -21.57 -11.29 11.05
N LYS A 135 -20.46 -10.54 11.05
CA LYS A 135 -19.13 -11.09 10.70
C LYS A 135 -18.72 -12.24 11.63
N ARG A 136 -18.91 -12.09 12.93
CA ARG A 136 -18.57 -13.10 13.94
C ARG A 136 -19.39 -14.39 13.77
N VAL A 137 -20.70 -14.27 13.51
CA VAL A 137 -21.61 -15.41 13.41
C VAL A 137 -21.83 -15.95 11.99
N ALA A 138 -21.18 -15.37 10.98
CA ALA A 138 -21.33 -15.79 9.58
C ALA A 138 -21.02 -17.28 9.37
N GLY A 139 -19.92 -17.77 9.94
CA GLY A 139 -19.53 -19.19 9.85
C GLY A 139 -20.57 -20.13 10.49
N PRO A 140 -20.91 -19.94 11.78
CA PRO A 140 -21.95 -20.73 12.43
C PRO A 140 -23.31 -20.71 11.72
N ARG A 141 -23.73 -19.55 11.18
CA ARG A 141 -24.99 -19.44 10.41
C ARG A 141 -24.92 -20.20 9.10
N ALA A 142 -23.82 -20.11 8.36
CA ALA A 142 -23.63 -20.86 7.13
C ALA A 142 -23.62 -22.37 7.38
N LYS A 143 -22.97 -22.82 8.47
CA LYS A 143 -23.00 -24.23 8.89
C LYS A 143 -24.43 -24.68 9.19
N LYS A 144 -25.16 -23.92 10.03
CA LYS A 144 -26.54 -24.26 10.39
C LYS A 144 -27.46 -24.33 9.17
N ALA A 145 -27.34 -23.37 8.25
CA ALA A 145 -28.11 -23.37 7.00
C ALA A 145 -27.81 -24.58 6.12
N LYS A 146 -26.55 -25.03 6.08
CA LYS A 146 -26.15 -26.24 5.38
C LYS A 146 -26.72 -27.50 6.06
N ASP A 147 -26.56 -27.61 7.38
CA ASP A 147 -27.07 -28.75 8.15
C ASP A 147 -28.61 -28.86 8.04
N GLU A 148 -29.33 -27.73 8.01
CA GLU A 148 -30.78 -27.68 7.78
C GLU A 148 -31.17 -28.10 6.36
N ALA A 149 -30.40 -27.69 5.34
CA ALA A 149 -30.62 -28.10 3.95
C ALA A 149 -30.36 -29.61 3.75
N ASP A 150 -29.26 -30.12 4.30
CA ASP A 150 -28.90 -31.54 4.25
C ASP A 150 -29.97 -32.40 4.97
N ALA A 151 -30.52 -31.91 6.09
CA ALA A 151 -31.62 -32.58 6.80
C ALA A 151 -32.96 -32.53 6.05
N LEU A 152 -33.21 -31.52 5.22
CA LEU A 152 -34.40 -31.43 4.36
C LEU A 152 -34.28 -32.36 3.16
N GLU A 153 -33.09 -32.47 2.56
CA GLU A 153 -32.82 -33.43 1.47
C GLU A 153 -32.85 -34.88 1.96
N ALA A 154 -32.37 -35.17 3.18
CA ALA A 154 -32.49 -36.50 3.77
C ALA A 154 -33.93 -36.91 4.15
N LYS A 155 -34.88 -35.95 4.15
CA LYS A 155 -36.31 -36.19 4.38
C LYS A 155 -37.12 -36.35 3.08
N LYS A 156 -36.51 -36.11 1.91
CA LYS A 156 -37.07 -36.47 0.60
C LYS A 156 -36.70 -37.90 0.25
#